data_AF-A0A0S8IUK2-F1
#
_entry.id   AF-A0A0S8IUK2-F1
#
_cell.length_a   1.000
_cell.length_b   1.000
_cell.length_c   1.000
_cell.angle_alpha   90.00
_cell.angle_beta   90.00
_cell.angle_gamma   90.00
#
_symmetry.space_group_name_H-M   'P 1'
#
loop_
_entity.id
_entity.type
_entity.pdbx_description
1 polymer ?
#
loop_
_entity_poly.entity_id
_entity_poly.type
_entity_poly.pdbx_seq_one_letter_code
_entity_poly.pdbx_strand_id
1 'polypeptide(L)'
;MKMRSAAGCVLISLLLVLGYGNLVAADAGSLANEIISSSGTRGGLCVHLGCGDGRLTAELSQGKRFMVHGLVLDAGSLDTVRQFIHSLGLYGQVSVDKCSMERLPYTDNLVNLLVVDRLADLLAKGVSLREIMRVICPNGVAYLGQTPKPGQPALSEEELKTWLRNSGIAKFEIVKRSGIWVRITKPPTGRGEWTHYRQGPDGNMVAKDTVISPMIRQLQWIDGPFCDRGGWGSTDFATAVSAKGRLFCVYDSAPVSAQGPQRWIIVARDAYNGLLLWERDIKRTVWFDPKTLDWEKWKKGTGRRFIKKQAVAAVGDSVYTIITQGGPLTALDAATGKVVRTYDDIKDPDEIVCSGDSIVARTQDALVCVHADSGKARWKKGKGRNLR
;
A
#
# COMPACT_ATOMS: atom_id res chain seq x y z
N MET A 1 -30.23 4.89 -68.88
CA MET A 1 -29.86 3.79 -67.96
C MET A 1 -28.35 3.78 -67.78
N LYS A 2 -27.84 4.26 -66.64
CA LYS A 2 -26.62 3.79 -65.92
C LYS A 2 -26.35 4.72 -64.74
N MET A 3 -26.57 4.20 -63.53
CA MET A 3 -26.36 4.85 -62.23
C MET A 3 -24.87 4.97 -61.89
N ARG A 4 -24.53 6.07 -61.19
CA ARG A 4 -23.21 6.45 -60.71
C ARG A 4 -22.87 5.73 -59.39
N SER A 5 -21.61 5.35 -59.22
CA SER A 5 -21.06 4.69 -58.03
C SER A 5 -20.76 5.69 -56.91
N ALA A 6 -21.40 5.52 -55.75
CA ALA A 6 -21.05 6.16 -54.49
C ALA A 6 -20.48 5.09 -53.54
N ALA A 7 -19.17 4.83 -53.62
CA ALA A 7 -18.50 3.85 -52.75
C ALA A 7 -17.11 4.33 -52.23
N GLY A 8 -16.65 5.52 -52.61
CA GLY A 8 -15.29 6.00 -52.30
C GLY A 8 -15.12 6.78 -50.98
N CYS A 9 -16.19 7.32 -50.38
CA CYS A 9 -16.07 8.26 -49.26
C CYS A 9 -16.27 7.64 -47.86
N VAL A 10 -16.65 6.37 -47.73
CA VAL A 10 -16.96 5.77 -46.41
C VAL A 10 -15.73 5.06 -45.79
N LEU A 11 -14.75 4.63 -46.59
CA LEU A 11 -13.56 3.91 -46.06
C LEU A 11 -12.48 4.83 -45.46
N ILE A 12 -12.36 6.08 -45.89
CA ILE A 12 -11.33 7.00 -45.38
C ILE A 12 -11.71 7.54 -43.99
N SER A 13 -13.01 7.67 -43.70
CA SER A 13 -13.50 8.11 -42.38
C SER A 13 -13.30 7.05 -41.29
N LEU A 14 -13.34 5.75 -41.63
CA LEU A 14 -13.18 4.66 -40.65
C LEU A 14 -11.69 4.45 -40.24
N LEU A 15 -10.75 4.66 -41.17
CA LEU A 15 -9.31 4.55 -40.92
C LEU A 15 -8.75 5.72 -40.09
N LEU A 16 -9.35 6.92 -40.20
CA LEU A 16 -8.99 8.08 -39.38
C LEU A 16 -9.45 7.94 -37.91
N VAL A 17 -10.59 7.29 -37.65
CA VAL A 17 -11.09 7.03 -36.29
C VAL A 17 -10.25 5.94 -35.58
N LEU A 18 -9.80 4.92 -36.32
CA LEU A 18 -8.91 3.87 -35.79
C LEU A 18 -7.47 4.39 -35.53
N GLY A 19 -6.99 5.36 -36.31
CA GLY A 19 -5.70 6.00 -36.10
C GLY A 19 -5.65 6.93 -34.88
N TYR A 20 -6.70 7.73 -34.66
CA TYR A 20 -6.81 8.61 -33.49
C TYR A 20 -6.93 7.84 -32.17
N GLY A 21 -7.65 6.71 -32.17
CA GLY A 21 -7.81 5.88 -30.97
C GLY A 21 -6.50 5.32 -30.43
N ASN A 22 -5.55 4.97 -31.33
CA ASN A 22 -4.25 4.41 -30.98
C ASN A 22 -3.21 5.45 -30.56
N LEU A 23 -3.21 6.65 -31.18
CA LEU A 23 -2.29 7.73 -30.79
C LEU A 23 -2.62 8.30 -29.40
N VAL A 24 -3.90 8.43 -29.05
CA VAL A 24 -4.34 8.95 -27.73
C VAL A 24 -4.21 7.89 -26.64
N ALA A 25 -4.38 6.59 -26.96
CA ALA A 25 -4.14 5.50 -26.00
C ALA A 25 -2.65 5.34 -25.66
N ALA A 26 -1.76 5.50 -26.66
CA ALA A 26 -0.31 5.47 -26.43
C ALA A 26 0.16 6.60 -25.48
N ASP A 27 -0.46 7.78 -25.57
CA ASP A 27 -0.18 8.95 -24.72
C ASP A 27 -0.61 8.74 -23.25
N ALA A 28 -1.84 8.25 -23.03
CA ALA A 28 -2.35 7.99 -21.68
C ALA A 28 -1.56 6.90 -20.93
N GLY A 29 -1.18 5.82 -21.64
CA GLY A 29 -0.36 4.75 -21.08
C GLY A 29 1.05 5.22 -20.70
N SER A 30 1.69 6.05 -21.54
CA SER A 30 2.99 6.62 -21.21
C SER A 30 2.91 7.59 -20.04
N LEU A 31 1.89 8.43 -19.99
CA LEU A 31 1.68 9.39 -18.91
C LEU A 31 1.42 8.66 -17.58
N ALA A 32 0.57 7.64 -17.56
CA ALA A 32 0.33 6.83 -16.36
C ALA A 32 1.63 6.20 -15.82
N ASN A 33 2.44 5.61 -16.70
CA ASN A 33 3.73 5.04 -16.32
C ASN A 33 4.70 6.09 -15.78
N GLU A 34 4.72 7.28 -16.39
CA GLU A 34 5.52 8.40 -15.91
C GLU A 34 5.07 8.86 -14.51
N ILE A 35 3.77 9.04 -14.29
CA ILE A 35 3.19 9.44 -13.00
C ILE A 35 3.53 8.38 -11.94
N ILE A 36 3.30 7.09 -12.22
CA ILE A 36 3.54 6.00 -11.27
C ILE A 36 5.03 5.85 -10.95
N SER A 37 5.90 5.93 -11.95
CA SER A 37 7.35 5.79 -11.73
C SER A 37 7.94 6.98 -11.00
N SER A 38 7.50 8.19 -11.35
CA SER A 38 7.99 9.42 -10.74
C SER A 38 7.33 9.73 -9.39
N SER A 39 6.14 9.23 -9.09
CA SER A 39 5.54 9.40 -7.76
C SER A 39 6.34 8.68 -6.67
N GLY A 40 7.01 7.57 -7.03
CA GLY A 40 7.64 6.67 -6.06
C GLY A 40 6.64 5.87 -5.22
N THR A 41 5.33 6.00 -5.48
CA THR A 41 4.29 5.24 -4.78
C THR A 41 4.26 3.80 -5.30
N ARG A 42 4.36 2.82 -4.39
CA ARG A 42 4.50 1.40 -4.78
C ARG A 42 3.16 0.65 -4.94
N GLY A 43 2.04 1.28 -4.56
CA GLY A 43 0.69 0.74 -4.63
C GLY A 43 -0.25 1.48 -3.68
N GLY A 44 -1.49 1.01 -3.57
CA GLY A 44 -2.50 1.56 -2.65
C GLY A 44 -3.73 2.14 -3.36
N LEU A 45 -4.37 3.12 -2.73
CA LEU A 45 -5.50 3.85 -3.32
C LEU A 45 -4.98 5.00 -4.19
N CYS A 46 -5.30 4.96 -5.48
CA CYS A 46 -5.06 6.04 -6.43
C CYS A 46 -6.38 6.76 -6.72
N VAL A 47 -6.41 8.08 -6.60
CA VAL A 47 -7.57 8.91 -6.96
C VAL A 47 -7.23 9.75 -8.17
N HIS A 48 -8.00 9.64 -9.23
CA HIS A 48 -7.89 10.52 -10.39
C HIS A 48 -9.02 11.55 -10.36
N LEU A 49 -8.71 12.76 -9.93
CA LEU A 49 -9.68 13.85 -9.82
C LEU A 49 -9.75 14.63 -11.15
N GLY A 50 -10.94 14.70 -11.74
CA GLY A 50 -11.12 15.35 -13.03
C GLY A 50 -11.06 14.41 -14.23
N CYS A 51 -11.43 13.14 -14.04
CA CYS A 51 -10.98 12.01 -14.85
C CYS A 51 -11.35 11.95 -16.35
N GLY A 52 -11.96 12.99 -16.91
CA GLY A 52 -12.17 13.15 -18.35
C GLY A 52 -12.92 11.98 -18.98
N ASP A 53 -12.31 11.38 -20.01
CA ASP A 53 -12.84 10.21 -20.74
C ASP A 53 -12.50 8.85 -20.10
N GLY A 54 -11.78 8.85 -18.97
CA GLY A 54 -11.40 7.65 -18.24
C GLY A 54 -10.15 6.92 -18.75
N ARG A 55 -9.51 7.35 -19.84
CA ARG A 55 -8.33 6.67 -20.39
C ARG A 55 -7.17 6.65 -19.40
N LEU A 56 -6.75 7.83 -18.92
CA LEU A 56 -5.69 7.93 -17.92
C LEU A 56 -6.07 7.17 -16.62
N THR A 57 -7.34 7.23 -16.21
CA THR A 57 -7.83 6.48 -15.03
C THR A 57 -7.64 4.98 -15.17
N ALA A 58 -7.95 4.43 -16.35
CA ALA A 58 -7.75 3.02 -16.64
C ALA A 58 -6.26 2.66 -16.57
N GLU A 59 -5.41 3.47 -17.19
CA GLU A 59 -3.96 3.23 -17.26
C GLU A 59 -3.25 3.39 -15.91
N LEU A 60 -3.78 4.22 -14.98
CA LEU A 60 -3.26 4.31 -13.61
C LEU A 60 -3.41 3.00 -12.81
N SER A 61 -4.25 2.06 -13.28
CA SER A 61 -4.43 0.75 -12.66
C SER A 61 -3.43 -0.32 -13.15
N GLN A 62 -2.53 0.05 -14.07
CA GLN A 62 -1.53 -0.85 -14.63
C GLN A 62 -0.73 -1.58 -13.54
N GLY A 63 -0.44 -2.86 -13.79
CA GLY A 63 0.33 -3.71 -12.88
C GLY A 63 -0.38 -4.15 -11.60
N LYS A 64 -1.69 -3.84 -11.44
CA LYS A 64 -2.52 -4.27 -10.30
C LYS A 64 -2.01 -3.84 -8.92
N ARG A 65 -1.23 -2.75 -8.89
CA ARG A 65 -0.68 -2.16 -7.65
C ARG A 65 -1.62 -1.15 -7.03
N PHE A 66 -2.47 -0.54 -7.84
CA PHE A 66 -3.44 0.46 -7.40
C PHE A 66 -4.87 -0.03 -7.58
N MET A 67 -5.68 0.24 -6.55
CA MET A 67 -7.12 0.41 -6.71
C MET A 67 -7.36 1.86 -7.09
N VAL A 68 -8.05 2.10 -8.21
CA VAL A 68 -8.19 3.45 -8.77
C VAL A 68 -9.63 3.92 -8.64
N HIS A 69 -9.82 5.11 -8.09
CA HIS A 69 -11.12 5.79 -8.08
C HIS A 69 -11.04 7.09 -8.89
N GLY A 70 -11.72 7.12 -10.03
CA GLY A 70 -11.89 8.32 -10.83
C GLY A 70 -13.05 9.17 -10.33
N LEU A 71 -12.85 10.48 -10.24
CA LEU A 71 -13.89 11.44 -9.89
C LEU A 71 -14.18 12.34 -11.09
N VAL A 72 -15.39 12.17 -11.65
CA VAL A 72 -15.88 12.89 -12.81
C VAL A 72 -16.46 14.24 -12.39
N LEU A 73 -16.14 15.31 -13.13
CA LEU A 73 -16.67 16.66 -12.87
C LEU A 73 -18.00 16.94 -13.59
N ASP A 74 -18.19 16.35 -14.76
CA ASP A 74 -19.39 16.50 -15.57
C ASP A 74 -20.26 15.24 -15.47
N ALA A 75 -21.42 15.38 -14.83
CA ALA A 75 -22.34 14.26 -14.61
C ALA A 75 -22.78 13.60 -15.92
N GLY A 76 -22.84 14.33 -17.04
CA GLY A 76 -23.24 13.77 -18.33
C GLY A 76 -22.23 12.77 -18.91
N SER A 77 -20.99 12.79 -18.45
CA SER A 77 -19.92 11.89 -18.92
C SER A 77 -19.78 10.61 -18.09
N LEU A 78 -20.41 10.53 -16.91
CA LEU A 78 -20.19 9.44 -15.95
C LEU A 78 -20.50 8.05 -16.51
N ASP A 79 -21.65 7.89 -17.15
CA ASP A 79 -22.08 6.59 -17.68
C ASP A 79 -21.19 6.14 -18.85
N THR A 80 -20.79 7.07 -19.72
CA THR A 80 -19.83 6.80 -20.81
C THR A 80 -18.50 6.32 -20.27
N VAL A 81 -17.97 6.98 -19.22
CA VAL A 81 -16.70 6.57 -18.60
C VAL A 81 -16.84 5.21 -17.93
N ARG A 82 -17.94 4.94 -17.23
CA ARG A 82 -18.22 3.62 -16.64
C ARG A 82 -18.30 2.52 -17.70
N GLN A 83 -18.97 2.77 -18.82
CA GLN A 83 -19.04 1.83 -19.94
C GLN A 83 -17.65 1.56 -20.55
N PHE A 84 -16.81 2.58 -20.67
CA PHE A 84 -15.43 2.44 -21.13
C PHE A 84 -14.59 1.58 -20.16
N ILE A 85 -14.64 1.86 -18.86
CA ILE A 85 -13.92 1.05 -17.85
C ILE A 85 -14.43 -0.40 -17.83
N HIS A 86 -15.74 -0.58 -17.99
CA HIS A 86 -16.36 -1.91 -18.07
C HIS A 86 -15.92 -2.68 -19.32
N SER A 87 -15.83 -2.02 -20.49
CA SER A 87 -15.41 -2.67 -21.74
C SER A 87 -13.95 -3.15 -21.70
N LEU A 88 -13.11 -2.54 -20.85
CA LEU A 88 -11.74 -2.98 -20.57
C LEU A 88 -11.67 -4.12 -19.53
N GLY A 89 -12.79 -4.53 -18.92
CA GLY A 89 -12.81 -5.54 -17.87
C GLY A 89 -12.17 -5.09 -16.56
N LEU A 90 -12.08 -3.77 -16.33
CA LEU A 90 -11.39 -3.18 -15.18
C LEU A 90 -12.32 -2.87 -14.00
N TYR A 91 -13.63 -3.13 -14.13
CA TYR A 91 -14.61 -2.83 -13.09
C TYR A 91 -14.26 -3.56 -11.77
N GLY A 92 -14.31 -2.83 -10.65
CA GLY A 92 -13.88 -3.31 -9.33
C GLY A 92 -12.44 -2.90 -8.99
N GLN A 93 -11.50 -3.01 -9.93
CA GLN A 93 -10.16 -2.44 -9.76
C GLN A 93 -10.16 -0.93 -10.02
N VAL A 94 -10.93 -0.51 -11.02
CA VAL A 94 -11.19 0.88 -11.35
C VAL A 94 -12.67 1.16 -11.12
N SER A 95 -12.95 2.15 -10.30
CA SER A 95 -14.29 2.69 -10.09
C SER A 95 -14.33 4.15 -10.50
N VAL A 96 -15.52 4.64 -10.80
CA VAL A 96 -15.74 6.03 -11.22
C VAL A 96 -17.03 6.55 -10.62
N ASP A 97 -16.94 7.73 -10.01
CA ASP A 97 -18.09 8.40 -9.40
C ASP A 97 -18.07 9.91 -9.66
N LYS A 98 -19.19 10.57 -9.38
CA LYS A 98 -19.31 12.02 -9.49
C LYS A 98 -18.56 12.70 -8.35
N CYS A 99 -17.82 13.75 -8.67
CA CYS A 99 -17.19 14.61 -7.67
C CYS A 99 -18.16 15.67 -7.14
N SER A 100 -18.23 15.82 -5.81
CA SER A 100 -18.62 17.08 -5.18
C SER A 100 -17.37 17.95 -5.03
N MET A 101 -17.43 19.20 -5.47
CA MET A 101 -16.25 20.09 -5.53
C MET A 101 -15.93 20.78 -4.20
N GLU A 102 -16.87 20.80 -3.27
CA GLU A 102 -16.68 21.42 -1.94
C GLU A 102 -15.85 20.52 -1.02
N ARG A 103 -16.04 19.21 -1.10
CA ARG A 103 -15.36 18.22 -0.28
C ARG A 103 -15.29 16.88 -1.00
N LEU A 104 -14.08 16.35 -1.08
CA LEU A 104 -13.83 15.03 -1.64
C LEU A 104 -14.43 13.95 -0.72
N PRO A 105 -14.98 12.86 -1.29
CA PRO A 105 -15.71 11.82 -0.55
C PRO A 105 -14.76 10.86 0.21
N TYR A 106 -13.69 11.40 0.79
CA TYR A 106 -12.68 10.64 1.51
C TYR A 106 -12.48 11.22 2.91
N THR A 107 -12.23 10.33 3.85
CA THR A 107 -11.68 10.70 5.15
C THR A 107 -10.25 11.24 5.00
N ASP A 108 -9.74 11.84 6.06
CA ASP A 108 -8.39 12.40 6.08
C ASP A 108 -7.35 11.28 5.95
N ASN A 109 -6.29 11.55 5.20
CA ASN A 109 -5.13 10.67 5.03
C ASN A 109 -5.39 9.33 4.32
N LEU A 110 -6.45 9.17 3.53
CA LEU A 110 -6.80 7.89 2.90
C LEU A 110 -6.02 7.57 1.61
N VAL A 111 -5.64 8.59 0.83
CA VAL A 111 -5.22 8.43 -0.58
C VAL A 111 -3.68 8.36 -0.71
N ASN A 112 -3.15 7.33 -1.37
CA ASN A 112 -1.71 7.16 -1.57
C ASN A 112 -1.19 8.01 -2.74
N LEU A 113 -1.95 8.07 -3.83
CA LEU A 113 -1.63 8.85 -5.02
C LEU A 113 -2.87 9.60 -5.48
N LEU A 114 -2.81 10.92 -5.53
CA LEU A 114 -3.87 11.76 -6.08
C LEU A 114 -3.37 12.40 -7.37
N VAL A 115 -4.01 12.10 -8.48
CA VAL A 115 -3.68 12.62 -9.81
C VAL A 115 -4.72 13.65 -10.23
N VAL A 116 -4.24 14.76 -10.77
CA VAL A 116 -5.04 15.79 -11.43
C VAL A 116 -4.37 16.14 -12.74
N ASP A 117 -5.01 15.83 -13.87
CA ASP A 117 -4.50 16.10 -15.22
C ASP A 117 -5.16 17.32 -15.88
N ARG A 118 -6.06 18.00 -15.16
CA ARG A 118 -6.80 19.19 -15.60
C ARG A 118 -6.86 20.24 -14.50
N LEU A 119 -5.70 20.57 -13.92
CA LEU A 119 -5.60 21.42 -12.73
C LEU A 119 -6.28 22.79 -12.92
N ALA A 120 -6.09 23.45 -14.07
CA ALA A 120 -6.74 24.72 -14.36
C ALA A 120 -8.27 24.67 -14.24
N ASP A 121 -8.90 23.62 -14.78
CA ASP A 121 -10.35 23.41 -14.73
C ASP A 121 -10.83 23.19 -13.29
N LEU A 122 -10.05 22.48 -12.47
CA LEU A 122 -10.38 22.24 -11.06
C LEU A 122 -10.21 23.49 -10.19
N LEU A 123 -9.18 24.28 -10.45
CA LEU A 123 -8.96 25.56 -9.75
C LEU A 123 -10.10 26.54 -10.03
N ALA A 124 -10.52 26.64 -11.29
CA ALA A 124 -11.68 27.46 -11.67
C ALA A 124 -12.99 27.01 -10.99
N LYS A 125 -13.11 25.71 -10.69
CA LYS A 125 -14.26 25.12 -9.99
C LYS A 125 -14.12 25.08 -8.46
N GLY A 126 -13.07 25.67 -7.89
CA GLY A 126 -12.95 25.89 -6.45
C GLY A 126 -12.33 24.76 -5.62
N VAL A 127 -11.68 23.75 -6.23
CA VAL A 127 -10.95 22.74 -5.46
C VAL A 127 -9.76 23.40 -4.76
N SER A 128 -9.72 23.28 -3.42
CA SER A 128 -8.61 23.81 -2.64
C SER A 128 -7.46 22.81 -2.50
N LEU A 129 -6.22 23.31 -2.52
CA LEU A 129 -5.05 22.48 -2.21
C LEU A 129 -5.12 21.92 -0.78
N ARG A 130 -5.77 22.64 0.15
CA ARG A 130 -6.02 22.16 1.51
C ARG A 130 -6.80 20.84 1.49
N GLU A 131 -7.82 20.75 0.65
CA GLU A 131 -8.64 19.54 0.53
C GLU A 131 -7.86 18.36 -0.08
N ILE A 132 -7.07 18.63 -1.12
CA ILE A 132 -6.14 17.63 -1.69
C ILE A 132 -5.16 17.12 -0.61
N MET A 133 -4.55 18.03 0.15
CA MET A 133 -3.62 17.66 1.21
C MET A 133 -4.30 17.00 2.41
N ARG A 134 -5.59 17.24 2.63
CA ARG A 134 -6.39 16.57 3.67
C ARG A 134 -6.52 15.08 3.36
N VAL A 135 -6.90 14.73 2.13
CA VAL A 135 -7.19 13.35 1.74
C VAL A 135 -5.93 12.51 1.48
N ILE A 136 -4.83 13.10 1.05
CA ILE A 136 -3.59 12.36 0.80
C ILE A 136 -3.01 11.84 2.13
N CYS A 137 -2.58 10.57 2.15
CA CYS A 137 -1.94 9.95 3.31
C CYS A 137 -0.53 10.51 3.54
N PRO A 138 0.02 10.45 4.77
CA PRO A 138 1.45 10.63 4.98
C PRO A 138 2.30 9.76 4.04
N ASN A 139 3.38 10.34 3.51
CA ASN A 139 4.20 9.78 2.42
C ASN A 139 3.47 9.58 1.08
N GLY A 140 2.17 9.88 1.02
CA GLY A 140 1.39 9.91 -0.22
C GLY A 140 1.74 11.13 -1.07
N VAL A 141 1.34 11.06 -2.33
CA VAL A 141 1.76 12.02 -3.36
C VAL A 141 0.55 12.65 -4.04
N ALA A 142 0.57 13.97 -4.16
CA ALA A 142 -0.26 14.73 -5.10
C ALA A 142 0.55 14.94 -6.39
N TYR A 143 0.01 14.52 -7.52
CA TYR A 143 0.58 14.73 -8.84
C TYR A 143 -0.39 15.60 -9.65
N LEU A 144 -0.12 16.90 -9.68
CA LEU A 144 -1.07 17.90 -10.17
C LEU A 144 -0.50 18.59 -11.39
N GLY A 145 -1.26 18.66 -12.48
CA GLY A 145 -0.79 19.32 -13.68
C GLY A 145 -1.87 19.45 -14.71
N GLN A 146 -1.44 19.62 -15.95
CA GLN A 146 -2.34 19.76 -17.08
C GLN A 146 -1.79 18.99 -18.28
N THR A 147 -2.56 18.02 -18.75
CA THR A 147 -2.28 17.36 -20.03
C THR A 147 -2.44 18.40 -21.15
N PRO A 148 -1.40 18.66 -21.96
CA PRO A 148 -1.47 19.65 -23.03
C PRO A 148 -2.58 19.31 -24.02
N LYS A 149 -3.46 20.27 -24.33
CA LYS A 149 -4.45 20.15 -25.41
C LYS A 149 -4.18 21.18 -26.49
N PRO A 150 -4.29 20.82 -27.79
CA PRO A 150 -4.18 21.79 -28.87
C PRO A 150 -5.19 22.94 -28.66
N GLY A 151 -4.71 24.18 -28.65
CA GLY A 151 -5.55 25.38 -28.53
C GLY A 151 -5.95 25.79 -27.11
N GLN A 152 -5.50 25.09 -26.06
CA GLN A 152 -5.62 25.57 -24.67
C GLN A 152 -4.30 26.17 -24.18
N PRO A 153 -4.33 27.30 -23.46
CA PRO A 153 -3.12 27.86 -22.87
C PRO A 153 -2.52 26.85 -21.89
N ALA A 154 -1.21 26.61 -22.01
CA ALA A 154 -0.48 25.78 -21.08
C ALA A 154 -0.43 26.47 -19.71
N LEU A 155 -0.53 25.68 -18.64
CA LEU A 155 -0.34 26.18 -17.27
C LEU A 155 1.07 26.80 -17.15
N SER A 156 1.17 28.06 -16.73
CA SER A 156 2.49 28.69 -16.52
C SER A 156 3.16 28.12 -15.27
N GLU A 157 4.45 27.78 -15.38
CA GLU A 157 5.24 27.30 -14.25
C GLU A 157 5.30 28.33 -13.11
N GLU A 158 5.39 29.61 -13.43
CA GLU A 158 5.46 30.67 -12.42
C GLU A 158 4.11 30.90 -11.72
N GLU A 159 3.00 30.76 -12.45
CA GLU A 159 1.66 30.79 -11.87
C GLU A 159 1.46 29.61 -10.91
N LEU A 160 1.89 28.41 -11.32
CA LEU A 160 1.81 27.21 -10.50
C LEU A 160 2.65 27.33 -9.22
N LYS A 161 3.91 27.78 -9.34
CA LYS A 161 4.78 28.03 -8.17
C LYS A 161 4.18 29.06 -7.22
N THR A 162 3.62 30.15 -7.77
CA THR A 162 3.00 31.21 -6.98
C THR A 162 1.77 30.69 -6.23
N TRP A 163 0.90 29.94 -6.92
CA TRP A 163 -0.27 29.31 -6.31
C TRP A 163 0.11 28.34 -5.18
N LEU A 164 1.13 27.51 -5.37
CA LEU A 164 1.63 26.56 -4.36
C LEU A 164 2.15 27.27 -3.11
N ARG A 165 2.96 28.33 -3.30
CA ARG A 165 3.51 29.14 -2.21
C ARG A 165 2.40 29.85 -1.42
N ASN A 166 1.45 30.46 -2.12
CA ASN A 166 0.29 31.13 -1.50
C ASN A 166 -0.60 30.14 -0.74
N SER A 167 -0.60 28.88 -1.15
CA SER A 167 -1.32 27.78 -0.48
C SER A 167 -0.55 27.17 0.70
N GLY A 168 0.64 27.68 1.03
CA GLY A 168 1.44 27.23 2.17
C GLY A 168 2.25 25.96 1.94
N ILE A 169 2.42 25.52 0.69
CA ILE A 169 3.26 24.35 0.36
C ILE A 169 4.70 24.80 0.15
N ALA A 170 5.56 24.49 1.12
CA ALA A 170 6.97 24.86 1.10
C ALA A 170 7.86 23.91 0.27
N LYS A 171 7.45 22.64 0.10
CA LYS A 171 8.23 21.61 -0.60
C LYS A 171 7.39 20.98 -1.71
N PHE A 172 7.86 21.13 -2.94
CA PHE A 172 7.26 20.57 -4.14
C PHE A 172 8.32 20.41 -5.23
N GLU A 173 8.06 19.57 -6.21
CA GLU A 173 8.95 19.34 -7.35
C GLU A 173 8.19 19.56 -8.65
N ILE A 174 8.78 20.31 -9.58
CA ILE A 174 8.21 20.52 -10.91
C ILE A 174 8.69 19.39 -11.82
N VAL A 175 7.75 18.73 -12.51
CA VAL A 175 8.03 17.71 -13.53
C VAL A 175 7.62 18.27 -14.89
N LYS A 176 8.58 18.38 -15.80
CA LYS A 176 8.43 18.96 -17.15
C LYS A 176 8.45 17.89 -18.24
N ARG A 177 7.62 16.88 -18.08
CA ARG A 177 7.48 15.76 -19.02
C ARG A 177 5.98 15.59 -19.27
N SER A 178 5.62 15.45 -20.54
CA SER A 178 4.21 15.34 -20.93
C SER A 178 3.33 16.52 -20.43
N GLY A 179 3.90 17.73 -20.40
CA GLY A 179 3.28 18.93 -19.82
C GLY A 179 4.05 19.51 -18.63
N ILE A 180 3.40 20.41 -17.88
CA ILE A 180 3.91 20.96 -16.62
C ILE A 180 3.10 20.35 -15.48
N TRP A 181 3.80 19.66 -14.58
CA TRP A 181 3.24 18.98 -13.43
C TRP A 181 3.98 19.40 -12.17
N VAL A 182 3.30 19.28 -11.03
CA VAL A 182 3.90 19.37 -9.70
C VAL A 182 3.67 18.07 -8.96
N ARG A 183 4.75 17.56 -8.37
CA ARG A 183 4.74 16.48 -7.40
C ARG A 183 4.86 17.07 -5.99
N ILE A 184 3.92 16.73 -5.13
CA ILE A 184 3.90 17.14 -3.72
C ILE A 184 3.83 15.88 -2.87
N THR A 185 4.84 15.64 -2.03
CA THR A 185 4.83 14.52 -1.08
C THR A 185 4.42 15.04 0.29
N LYS A 186 3.38 14.44 0.88
CA LYS A 186 2.92 14.81 2.22
C LYS A 186 3.89 14.26 3.28
N PRO A 187 4.46 15.10 4.16
CA PRO A 187 5.40 14.62 5.15
C PRO A 187 4.68 13.82 6.26
N PRO A 188 5.33 12.80 6.85
CA PRO A 188 4.76 12.00 7.93
C PRO A 188 4.93 12.65 9.30
N THR A 189 4.44 13.88 9.46
CA THR A 189 4.62 14.64 10.70
C THR A 189 3.76 14.11 11.84
N GLY A 190 4.37 14.08 13.03
CA GLY A 190 3.70 13.87 14.32
C GLY A 190 3.09 12.48 14.54
N ARG A 191 3.56 11.48 13.80
CA ARG A 191 3.16 10.07 13.93
C ARG A 191 4.38 9.19 14.13
N GLY A 192 4.35 8.35 15.16
CA GLY A 192 5.36 7.35 15.46
C GLY A 192 5.15 6.07 14.65
N GLU A 193 6.22 5.29 14.52
CA GLU A 193 6.15 3.91 14.03
C GLU A 193 6.01 2.93 15.20
N TRP A 194 5.53 1.71 14.92
CA TRP A 194 5.45 0.62 15.88
C TRP A 194 6.22 -0.59 15.35
N THR A 195 7.54 -0.43 15.23
CA THR A 195 8.45 -1.35 14.54
C THR A 195 8.58 -2.74 15.18
N HIS A 196 8.33 -2.88 16.48
CA HIS A 196 8.51 -4.13 17.24
C HIS A 196 7.29 -4.44 18.11
N TYR A 197 7.21 -5.67 18.65
CA TYR A 197 6.15 -6.05 19.60
C TYR A 197 6.00 -5.05 20.76
N ARG A 198 7.12 -4.52 21.27
CA ARG A 198 7.16 -3.46 22.29
C ARG A 198 7.53 -2.10 21.71
N GLN A 199 6.89 -1.73 20.59
CA GLN A 199 7.04 -0.48 19.84
C GLN A 199 8.40 -0.32 19.13
N GLY A 200 9.50 -0.40 19.87
CA GLY A 200 10.84 -0.11 19.38
C GLY A 200 11.91 -1.01 20.00
N PRO A 201 13.18 -0.85 19.58
CA PRO A 201 14.30 -1.63 20.10
C PRO A 201 14.65 -1.30 21.57
N ASP A 202 14.15 -0.20 22.11
CA ASP A 202 14.24 0.17 23.53
C ASP A 202 13.21 -0.55 24.41
N GLY A 203 12.22 -1.21 23.81
CA GLY A 203 11.16 -1.94 24.51
C GLY A 203 10.17 -1.03 25.24
N ASN A 204 10.16 0.27 24.95
CA ASN A 204 9.25 1.22 25.57
C ASN A 204 7.91 1.23 24.82
N MET A 205 6.83 0.76 25.45
CA MET A 205 5.53 0.54 24.81
C MET A 205 4.71 1.83 24.63
N VAL A 206 5.34 2.92 24.20
CA VAL A 206 4.74 4.24 23.98
C VAL A 206 5.19 4.79 22.64
N ALA A 207 4.23 5.14 21.78
CA ALA A 207 4.52 5.77 20.50
C ALA A 207 4.90 7.25 20.68
N LYS A 208 5.70 7.78 19.74
CA LYS A 208 6.12 9.19 19.71
C LYS A 208 5.10 10.11 19.00
N ASP A 209 3.82 9.74 19.05
CA ASP A 209 2.75 10.48 18.41
C ASP A 209 2.59 11.85 19.07
N THR A 210 2.63 12.92 18.29
CA THR A 210 2.32 14.29 18.74
C THR A 210 1.00 14.79 18.16
N VAL A 211 0.43 14.03 17.21
CA VAL A 211 -0.88 14.29 16.62
C VAL A 211 -1.81 13.18 17.06
N ILE A 212 -2.46 13.38 18.20
CA ILE A 212 -3.68 12.65 18.55
C ILE A 212 -4.81 13.42 17.90
N SER A 213 -5.22 13.00 16.71
CA SER A 213 -6.26 13.74 16.01
C SER A 213 -7.61 13.63 16.74
N PRO A 214 -8.47 14.68 16.71
CA PRO A 214 -9.90 14.52 17.01
C PRO A 214 -10.60 13.44 16.15
N MET A 215 -9.91 12.87 15.15
CA MET A 215 -10.28 11.68 14.37
C MET A 215 -10.48 10.38 15.18
N ILE A 216 -10.26 10.33 16.50
CA ILE A 216 -10.77 9.21 17.33
C ILE A 216 -12.31 9.05 17.15
N ARG A 217 -13.00 10.07 16.62
CA ARG A 217 -14.45 10.04 16.33
C ARG A 217 -14.85 9.41 14.99
N GLN A 218 -13.92 9.01 14.11
CA GLN A 218 -14.27 8.41 12.83
C GLN A 218 -13.46 7.15 12.57
N LEU A 219 -14.17 6.06 12.29
CA LEU A 219 -13.59 4.82 11.84
C LEU A 219 -12.92 5.04 10.47
N GLN A 220 -11.62 4.76 10.38
CA GLN A 220 -10.86 4.85 9.12
C GLN A 220 -11.12 3.62 8.24
N TRP A 221 -10.94 2.43 8.82
CA TRP A 221 -11.20 1.14 8.18
C TRP A 221 -11.23 0.04 9.25
N ILE A 222 -11.87 -1.09 8.95
CA ILE A 222 -11.87 -2.30 9.78
C ILE A 222 -11.47 -3.47 8.89
N ASP A 223 -10.51 -4.25 9.37
CA ASP A 223 -10.15 -5.54 8.79
C ASP A 223 -9.52 -6.42 9.87
N GLY A 224 -9.45 -7.73 9.62
CA GLY A 224 -8.89 -8.74 10.49
C GLY A 224 -9.77 -9.98 10.57
N PRO A 225 -9.35 -10.99 11.35
CA PRO A 225 -10.22 -12.11 11.67
C PRO A 225 -11.43 -11.60 12.47
N PHE A 226 -12.64 -11.81 11.95
CA PHE A 226 -13.89 -11.34 12.57
C PHE A 226 -14.31 -12.16 13.80
N CYS A 227 -13.58 -13.23 14.11
CA CYS A 227 -13.95 -14.24 15.10
C CYS A 227 -12.69 -14.97 15.57
N ASP A 228 -12.64 -15.25 16.86
CA ASP A 228 -11.61 -16.07 17.50
C ASP A 228 -12.09 -17.53 17.56
N ARG A 229 -11.16 -18.49 17.45
CA ARG A 229 -11.37 -19.93 17.56
C ARG A 229 -11.72 -20.38 18.98
N GLY A 230 -11.72 -19.48 19.97
CA GLY A 230 -12.24 -19.69 21.31
C GLY A 230 -11.15 -19.84 22.38
N GLY A 231 -11.46 -19.39 23.60
CA GLY A 231 -10.51 -19.12 24.69
C GLY A 231 -9.71 -20.28 25.29
N TRP A 232 -9.67 -21.46 24.68
CA TRP A 232 -8.87 -22.60 25.15
C TRP A 232 -7.38 -22.51 24.71
N GLY A 233 -6.79 -21.31 24.81
CA GLY A 233 -5.34 -21.13 24.91
C GLY A 233 -4.59 -20.66 23.66
N SER A 234 -5.25 -20.17 22.61
CA SER A 234 -4.59 -19.55 21.45
C SER A 234 -5.23 -18.20 21.12
N THR A 235 -4.45 -17.12 21.13
CA THR A 235 -4.90 -15.87 20.47
C THR A 235 -4.64 -16.06 18.98
N ASP A 236 -5.68 -16.03 18.15
CA ASP A 236 -5.55 -16.14 16.70
C ASP A 236 -4.79 -14.96 16.09
N PHE A 237 -4.66 -13.87 16.84
CA PHE A 237 -3.80 -12.74 16.52
C PHE A 237 -2.47 -12.82 17.30
N ALA A 238 -1.35 -12.95 16.59
CA ALA A 238 -0.03 -12.98 17.22
C ALA A 238 0.47 -11.56 17.51
N THR A 239 0.60 -10.72 16.48
CA THR A 239 1.16 -9.37 16.63
C THR A 239 0.84 -8.47 15.45
N ALA A 240 0.93 -7.16 15.68
CA ALA A 240 0.95 -6.12 14.67
C ALA A 240 2.17 -5.23 14.86
N VAL A 241 2.86 -4.92 13.77
CA VAL A 241 3.94 -3.92 13.72
C VAL A 241 3.73 -3.01 12.51
N SER A 242 4.25 -1.78 12.57
CA SER A 242 4.12 -0.81 11.48
C SER A 242 5.44 -0.10 11.19
N ALA A 243 5.68 0.16 9.90
CA ALA A 243 6.82 0.91 9.41
C ALA A 243 6.50 1.55 8.06
N LYS A 244 6.94 2.79 7.83
CA LYS A 244 6.76 3.55 6.58
C LYS A 244 5.33 3.47 6.02
N GLY A 245 4.32 3.70 6.87
CA GLY A 245 2.92 3.73 6.45
C GLY A 245 2.30 2.37 6.11
N ARG A 246 2.95 1.25 6.46
CA ARG A 246 2.43 -0.10 6.28
C ARG A 246 2.19 -0.76 7.62
N LEU A 247 1.13 -1.55 7.71
CA LEU A 247 0.78 -2.38 8.85
C LEU A 247 1.02 -3.85 8.50
N PHE A 248 1.81 -4.54 9.33
CA PHE A 248 2.05 -5.97 9.21
C PHE A 248 1.35 -6.69 10.34
N CYS A 249 0.38 -7.54 10.02
CA CYS A 249 -0.34 -8.34 11.01
C CYS A 249 -0.02 -9.81 10.82
N VAL A 250 0.15 -10.52 11.93
CA VAL A 250 0.34 -11.98 11.93
C VAL A 250 -0.80 -12.62 12.68
N TYR A 251 -1.60 -13.42 11.98
CA TYR A 251 -2.77 -14.07 12.56
C TYR A 251 -3.14 -15.38 11.83
N ASP A 252 -4.03 -16.16 12.45
CA ASP A 252 -4.66 -17.34 11.87
C ASP A 252 -5.86 -16.92 11.00
N SER A 253 -5.81 -17.21 9.70
CA SER A 253 -6.87 -16.90 8.73
C SER A 253 -7.78 -18.08 8.42
N ALA A 254 -7.61 -19.21 9.11
CA ALA A 254 -8.47 -20.37 8.90
C ALA A 254 -9.92 -20.09 9.37
N PRO A 255 -10.94 -20.69 8.72
CA PRO A 255 -12.33 -20.57 9.16
C PRO A 255 -12.56 -20.99 10.61
N VAL A 256 -13.65 -20.48 11.20
CA VAL A 256 -14.04 -20.67 12.60
C VAL A 256 -14.36 -22.13 12.88
N SER A 257 -13.37 -22.86 13.33
CA SER A 257 -13.56 -24.17 13.97
C SER A 257 -12.42 -24.34 14.94
N ALA A 258 -12.70 -24.46 16.24
CA ALA A 258 -11.68 -24.69 17.25
C ALA A 258 -10.79 -25.93 16.96
N GLN A 259 -11.27 -26.84 16.11
CA GLN A 259 -10.68 -28.16 15.85
C GLN A 259 -10.07 -28.29 14.43
N GLY A 260 -10.29 -27.32 13.55
CA GLY A 260 -9.79 -27.37 12.17
C GLY A 260 -8.27 -27.14 12.06
N PRO A 261 -7.67 -27.37 10.87
CA PRO A 261 -6.32 -26.88 10.60
C PRO A 261 -6.28 -25.35 10.72
N GLN A 262 -5.17 -24.84 11.25
CA GLN A 262 -4.88 -23.40 11.30
C GLN A 262 -4.15 -22.99 10.04
N ARG A 263 -4.35 -21.74 9.60
CA ARG A 263 -3.64 -21.13 8.48
C ARG A 263 -3.02 -19.83 8.96
N TRP A 264 -1.80 -19.91 9.48
CA TRP A 264 -1.07 -18.72 9.90
C TRP A 264 -0.57 -17.95 8.69
N ILE A 265 -0.86 -16.66 8.68
CA ILE A 265 -0.42 -15.74 7.64
C ILE A 265 0.26 -14.52 8.26
N ILE A 266 1.15 -13.92 7.49
CA ILE A 266 1.55 -12.52 7.65
C ILE A 266 0.92 -11.74 6.49
N VAL A 267 0.22 -10.66 6.83
CA VAL A 267 -0.37 -9.74 5.85
C VAL A 267 0.28 -8.38 5.97
N ALA A 268 0.48 -7.73 4.83
CA ALA A 268 0.80 -6.32 4.78
C ALA A 268 -0.38 -5.54 4.23
N ARG A 269 -0.73 -4.47 4.94
CA ARG A 269 -1.78 -3.54 4.57
C ARG A 269 -1.22 -2.14 4.52
N ASP A 270 -1.85 -1.30 3.72
CA ASP A 270 -1.69 0.13 3.87
C ASP A 270 -2.27 0.56 5.24
N ALA A 271 -1.47 1.25 6.05
CA ALA A 271 -1.88 1.61 7.40
C ALA A 271 -3.00 2.67 7.43
N TYR A 272 -3.22 3.39 6.33
CA TYR A 272 -4.15 4.51 6.28
C TYR A 272 -5.50 4.15 5.69
N ASN A 273 -5.56 3.21 4.73
CA ASN A 273 -6.82 2.80 4.11
C ASN A 273 -7.14 1.30 4.23
N GLY A 274 -6.24 0.50 4.83
CA GLY A 274 -6.48 -0.92 5.09
C GLY A 274 -6.34 -1.84 3.87
N LEU A 275 -6.03 -1.28 2.69
CA LEU A 275 -5.91 -2.04 1.44
C LEU A 275 -4.85 -3.14 1.59
N LEU A 276 -5.21 -4.36 1.22
CA LEU A 276 -4.32 -5.52 1.22
C LEU A 276 -3.24 -5.34 0.16
N LEU A 277 -1.98 -5.23 0.57
CA LEU A 277 -0.84 -5.10 -0.33
C LEU A 277 -0.32 -6.48 -0.74
N TRP A 278 -0.16 -7.36 0.24
CA TRP A 278 0.21 -8.75 0.02
C TRP A 278 -0.13 -9.62 1.24
N GLU A 279 -0.26 -10.91 0.99
CA GLU A 279 -0.45 -11.96 2.01
C GLU A 279 0.59 -13.06 1.80
N ARG A 280 1.06 -13.64 2.89
CA ARG A 280 1.96 -14.79 2.84
C ARG A 280 1.65 -15.80 3.94
N ASP A 281 1.58 -17.07 3.56
CA ASP A 281 1.48 -18.17 4.52
C ASP A 281 2.77 -18.35 5.32
N ILE A 282 2.62 -18.56 6.62
CA ILE A 282 3.66 -19.08 7.50
C ILE A 282 3.48 -20.59 7.58
N LYS A 283 4.31 -21.32 6.84
CA LYS A 283 4.17 -22.79 6.71
C LYS A 283 4.34 -23.46 8.07
N ARG A 284 3.35 -24.24 8.51
CA ARG A 284 3.49 -25.08 9.70
C ARG A 284 4.25 -26.35 9.37
N THR A 285 5.10 -26.76 10.30
CA THR A 285 5.83 -28.03 10.26
C THR A 285 5.21 -29.06 11.21
N VAL A 286 4.43 -28.61 12.20
CA VAL A 286 3.74 -29.47 13.17
C VAL A 286 2.31 -28.99 13.36
N TRP A 287 1.32 -29.86 13.11
CA TRP A 287 -0.07 -29.65 13.52
C TRP A 287 -0.39 -30.55 14.71
N PHE A 288 -1.16 -30.04 15.67
CA PHE A 288 -1.76 -30.86 16.72
C PHE A 288 -2.96 -31.56 16.10
N ASP A 289 -2.91 -32.89 15.97
CA ASP A 289 -4.05 -33.68 15.51
C ASP A 289 -5.00 -34.01 16.67
N PRO A 290 -6.20 -33.39 16.75
CA PRO A 290 -7.17 -33.67 17.79
C PRO A 290 -7.61 -35.14 17.83
N LYS A 291 -7.50 -35.87 16.71
CA LYS A 291 -7.84 -37.30 16.66
C LYS A 291 -6.79 -38.18 17.33
N THR A 292 -5.54 -37.73 17.38
CA THR A 292 -4.45 -38.49 18.01
C THR A 292 -4.35 -38.30 19.52
N LEU A 293 -4.99 -37.25 20.08
CA LEU A 293 -5.02 -36.94 21.51
C LEU A 293 -3.63 -37.10 22.18
N ASP A 294 -2.55 -36.69 21.48
CA ASP A 294 -1.18 -36.76 22.00
C ASP A 294 -1.00 -35.69 23.10
N TRP A 295 -1.53 -36.02 24.27
CA TRP A 295 -1.59 -35.18 25.46
C TRP A 295 -0.19 -34.92 26.02
N GLU A 296 0.78 -35.79 25.71
CA GLU A 296 2.20 -35.59 25.99
C GLU A 296 2.78 -34.42 25.18
N LYS A 297 2.53 -34.36 23.86
CA LYS A 297 2.92 -33.20 23.03
C LYS A 297 2.16 -31.92 23.40
N TRP A 298 0.91 -32.06 23.80
CA TRP A 298 0.09 -30.95 24.31
C TRP A 298 0.66 -30.38 25.62
N LYS A 299 0.94 -31.24 26.61
CA LYS A 299 1.57 -30.87 27.89
C LYS A 299 2.97 -30.26 27.72
N LYS A 300 3.76 -30.78 26.77
CA LYS A 300 5.12 -30.28 26.47
C LYS A 300 5.12 -28.98 25.65
N GLY A 301 3.96 -28.42 25.30
CA GLY A 301 3.86 -27.17 24.54
C GLY A 301 4.38 -27.24 23.09
N THR A 302 4.77 -28.42 22.61
CA THR A 302 5.36 -28.62 21.28
C THR A 302 4.30 -28.60 20.17
N GLY A 303 3.06 -29.00 20.48
CA GLY A 303 1.89 -28.77 19.61
C GLY A 303 1.40 -27.31 19.57
N ARG A 304 1.92 -26.48 20.49
CA ARG A 304 1.60 -25.06 20.71
C ARG A 304 2.77 -24.14 20.34
N ARG A 305 3.64 -24.47 19.38
CA ARG A 305 4.61 -23.47 18.90
C ARG A 305 3.85 -22.37 18.15
N PHE A 306 3.20 -21.49 18.90
CA PHE A 306 2.55 -20.27 18.47
C PHE A 306 3.57 -19.47 17.68
N ILE A 307 3.09 -18.69 16.72
CA ILE A 307 3.96 -17.69 16.14
C ILE A 307 4.38 -16.74 17.26
N LYS A 308 5.69 -16.70 17.51
CA LYS A 308 6.26 -16.00 18.67
C LYS A 308 6.14 -14.50 18.41
N LYS A 309 5.31 -13.83 19.21
CA LYS A 309 4.90 -12.42 19.00
C LYS A 309 6.10 -11.46 18.89
N GLN A 310 7.20 -11.77 19.58
CA GLN A 310 8.42 -10.97 19.63
C GLN A 310 9.41 -11.27 18.49
N ALA A 311 9.13 -12.28 17.65
CA ALA A 311 9.95 -12.65 16.50
C ALA A 311 9.48 -11.96 15.20
N VAL A 312 8.86 -10.78 15.32
CA VAL A 312 8.38 -9.96 14.21
C VAL A 312 8.83 -8.52 14.43
N ALA A 313 9.48 -7.95 13.42
CA ALA A 313 9.88 -6.54 13.41
C ALA A 313 9.77 -5.96 12.01
N ALA A 314 9.32 -4.72 11.88
CA ALA A 314 9.29 -3.97 10.63
C ALA A 314 10.19 -2.74 10.77
N VAL A 315 11.25 -2.65 9.97
CA VAL A 315 12.19 -1.53 10.00
C VAL A 315 12.51 -1.11 8.57
N GLY A 316 12.22 0.15 8.27
CA GLY A 316 12.44 0.72 6.94
C GLY A 316 11.64 -0.02 5.86
N ASP A 317 12.33 -0.64 4.91
CA ASP A 317 11.72 -1.39 3.79
C ASP A 317 11.75 -2.91 3.97
N SER A 318 12.03 -3.38 5.19
CA SER A 318 12.08 -4.81 5.51
C SER A 318 11.15 -5.16 6.65
N VAL A 319 10.52 -6.33 6.56
CA VAL A 319 9.85 -6.99 7.68
C VAL A 319 10.57 -8.31 7.96
N TYR A 320 10.98 -8.50 9.20
CA TYR A 320 11.73 -9.63 9.69
C TYR A 320 10.78 -10.56 10.44
N THR A 321 10.72 -11.81 10.01
CA THR A 321 9.90 -12.84 10.67
C THR A 321 10.33 -14.24 10.22
N ILE A 322 9.65 -15.28 10.71
CA ILE A 322 9.74 -16.63 10.18
C ILE A 322 8.61 -16.87 9.17
N ILE A 323 8.93 -17.53 8.05
CA ILE A 323 7.94 -17.94 7.03
C ILE A 323 7.67 -19.45 7.07
N THR A 324 8.34 -20.16 7.98
CA THR A 324 8.13 -21.57 8.26
C THR A 324 8.35 -21.78 9.75
N GLN A 325 7.43 -22.48 10.40
CA GLN A 325 7.48 -22.77 11.83
C GLN A 325 8.75 -23.56 12.17
N GLY A 326 9.55 -23.05 13.12
CA GLY A 326 10.86 -23.61 13.45
C GLY A 326 11.97 -23.26 12.45
N GLY A 327 11.67 -22.51 11.40
CA GLY A 327 12.60 -22.10 10.37
C GLY A 327 13.50 -20.93 10.78
N PRO A 328 14.42 -20.52 9.90
CA PRO A 328 15.30 -19.39 10.13
C PRO A 328 14.55 -18.05 10.06
N LEU A 329 15.11 -17.03 10.71
CA LEU A 329 14.71 -15.65 10.51
C LEU A 329 14.84 -15.29 9.03
N THR A 330 13.86 -14.57 8.51
CA THR A 330 13.76 -14.17 7.11
C THR A 330 13.38 -12.70 7.03
N ALA A 331 14.11 -11.93 6.22
CA ALA A 331 13.73 -10.58 5.81
C ALA A 331 12.90 -10.65 4.54
N LEU A 332 11.72 -10.03 4.57
CA LEU A 332 10.85 -9.83 3.42
C LEU A 332 10.91 -8.36 3.00
N ASP A 333 10.88 -8.09 1.69
CA ASP A 333 10.62 -6.75 1.18
C ASP A 333 9.24 -6.35 1.64
N ALA A 334 9.17 -5.28 2.43
CA ALA A 334 7.96 -4.90 3.13
C ALA A 334 6.84 -4.45 2.17
N ALA A 335 7.15 -4.15 0.89
CA ALA A 335 6.17 -3.68 -0.09
C ALA A 335 5.59 -4.83 -0.92
N THR A 336 6.31 -5.95 -1.05
CA THR A 336 5.97 -7.06 -1.96
C THR A 336 5.84 -8.41 -1.26
N GLY A 337 6.32 -8.55 -0.02
CA GLY A 337 6.33 -9.82 0.71
C GLY A 337 7.33 -10.85 0.16
N LYS A 338 8.16 -10.45 -0.82
CA LYS A 338 9.21 -11.31 -1.40
C LYS A 338 10.35 -11.47 -0.41
N VAL A 339 10.91 -12.68 -0.34
CA VAL A 339 12.10 -12.95 0.47
C VAL A 339 13.27 -12.17 -0.10
N VAL A 340 13.87 -11.32 0.73
CA VAL A 340 15.10 -10.58 0.42
C VAL A 340 16.30 -11.33 0.96
N ARG A 341 16.19 -11.88 2.18
CA ARG A 341 17.29 -12.58 2.85
C ARG A 341 16.77 -13.61 3.84
N THR A 342 17.53 -14.68 4.02
CA THR A 342 17.37 -15.65 5.09
C THR A 342 18.62 -15.65 5.97
N TYR A 343 18.45 -15.72 7.29
CA TYR A 343 19.53 -15.73 8.27
C TYR A 343 19.62 -17.13 8.89
N ASP A 344 20.37 -18.02 8.25
CA ASP A 344 20.45 -19.44 8.63
C ASP A 344 21.02 -19.69 10.03
N ASP A 345 21.81 -18.74 10.56
CA ASP A 345 22.37 -18.75 11.91
C ASP A 345 21.35 -18.44 13.01
N ILE A 346 20.19 -17.88 12.64
CA ILE A 346 19.11 -17.50 13.56
C ILE A 346 17.92 -18.43 13.31
N LYS A 347 17.97 -19.63 13.90
CA LYS A 347 16.89 -20.63 13.80
C LYS A 347 15.86 -20.44 14.91
N ASP A 348 14.58 -20.45 14.52
CA ASP A 348 13.42 -20.37 15.41
C ASP A 348 13.54 -19.29 16.51
N PRO A 349 13.85 -18.02 16.16
CA PRO A 349 14.05 -16.97 17.15
C PRO A 349 12.82 -16.80 18.03
N ASP A 350 13.04 -16.68 19.34
CA ASP A 350 12.03 -16.31 20.32
C ASP A 350 11.68 -14.83 20.28
N GLU A 351 12.70 -14.01 19.99
CA GLU A 351 12.63 -12.56 20.00
C GLU A 351 13.69 -11.99 19.05
N ILE A 352 13.36 -10.91 18.37
CA ILE A 352 14.29 -10.15 17.54
C ILE A 352 14.21 -8.67 17.91
N VAL A 353 15.38 -8.03 17.89
CA VAL A 353 15.55 -6.60 18.07
C VAL A 353 16.41 -6.07 16.93
N CYS A 354 15.81 -5.20 16.12
CA CYS A 354 16.47 -4.50 15.03
C CYS A 354 16.87 -3.10 15.51
N SER A 355 18.17 -2.82 15.55
CA SER A 355 18.70 -1.52 15.97
C SER A 355 19.88 -1.12 15.09
N GLY A 356 19.77 0.04 14.44
CA GLY A 356 20.73 0.49 13.44
C GLY A 356 20.90 -0.54 12.32
N ASP A 357 22.14 -1.00 12.13
CA ASP A 357 22.51 -2.00 11.12
C ASP A 357 22.57 -3.43 11.69
N SER A 358 22.07 -3.65 12.91
CA SER A 358 22.17 -4.92 13.62
C SER A 358 20.81 -5.55 13.88
N ILE A 359 20.78 -6.88 13.82
CA ILE A 359 19.68 -7.70 14.31
C ILE A 359 20.23 -8.55 15.44
N VAL A 360 19.70 -8.36 16.64
CA VAL A 360 19.94 -9.23 17.78
C VAL A 360 18.76 -10.17 17.92
N ALA A 361 19.02 -11.46 17.93
CA ALA A 361 17.99 -12.48 18.07
C ALA A 361 18.30 -13.38 19.26
N ARG A 362 17.27 -13.62 20.07
CA ARG A 362 17.28 -14.65 21.11
C ARG A 362 16.70 -15.92 20.51
N THR A 363 17.49 -16.99 20.55
CA THR A 363 17.07 -18.34 20.15
C THR A 363 17.05 -19.23 21.38
N GLN A 364 16.57 -20.46 21.23
CA GLN A 364 16.54 -21.43 22.32
C GLN A 364 17.93 -21.65 22.95
N ASP A 365 19.02 -21.57 22.18
CA ASP A 365 20.35 -21.98 22.63
C ASP A 365 21.39 -20.84 22.68
N ALA A 366 21.07 -19.68 22.10
CA ALA A 366 22.03 -18.58 21.98
C ALA A 366 21.35 -17.21 21.83
N LEU A 367 22.11 -16.17 22.19
CA LEU A 367 21.95 -14.82 21.66
C LEU A 367 22.86 -14.67 20.43
N VAL A 368 22.30 -14.23 19.33
CA VAL A 368 23.01 -14.04 18.05
C VAL A 368 22.86 -12.60 17.64
N CYS A 369 23.94 -11.95 17.21
CA CYS A 369 23.90 -10.65 16.58
C CYS A 369 24.48 -10.75 15.17
N VAL A 370 23.73 -10.27 14.19
CA VAL A 370 24.14 -10.24 12.78
C VAL A 370 23.99 -8.83 12.21
N HIS A 371 24.77 -8.55 11.18
CA HIS A 371 24.51 -7.39 10.33
C HIS A 371 23.18 -7.58 9.57
N ALA A 372 22.29 -6.59 9.60
CA ALA A 372 20.99 -6.65 8.94
C ALA A 372 21.12 -6.77 7.41
N ASP A 373 22.05 -6.02 6.82
CA ASP A 373 22.24 -5.93 5.37
C ASP A 373 22.82 -7.20 4.74
N SER A 374 23.79 -7.82 5.41
CA SER A 374 24.62 -8.92 4.89
C SER A 374 24.33 -10.25 5.55
N GLY A 375 23.73 -10.26 6.74
CA GLY A 375 23.52 -11.45 7.56
C GLY A 375 24.79 -11.99 8.22
N LYS A 376 25.95 -11.33 8.06
CA LYS A 376 27.19 -11.75 8.67
C LYS A 376 27.09 -11.66 10.19
N ALA A 377 27.50 -12.72 10.88
CA ALA A 377 27.56 -12.73 12.33
C ALA A 377 28.55 -11.66 12.85
N ARG A 378 28.09 -10.85 13.80
CA ARG A 378 28.94 -9.97 14.62
C ARG A 378 29.47 -10.71 15.82
N TRP A 379 28.57 -11.42 16.51
CA TRP A 379 28.91 -12.28 17.64
C TRP A 379 27.77 -13.27 17.90
N LYS A 380 28.12 -14.36 18.59
CA LYS A 380 27.16 -15.37 19.07
C LYS A 380 27.57 -15.80 20.47
N LYS A 381 26.63 -15.74 21.40
CA LYS A 381 26.82 -16.15 22.79
C LYS A 381 25.84 -17.28 23.11
N GLY A 382 26.37 -18.49 23.29
CA GLY A 382 25.57 -19.64 23.70
C GLY A 382 25.04 -19.49 25.14
N LYS A 383 24.11 -20.37 25.53
CA LYS A 383 23.63 -20.48 26.91
C LYS A 383 24.78 -20.77 27.90
N GLY A 384 25.30 -19.73 28.55
CA GLY A 384 25.91 -19.86 29.88
C GLY A 384 24.82 -19.96 30.95
N ARG A 385 25.13 -20.54 32.12
CA ARG A 385 24.15 -20.87 33.19
C ARG A 385 23.22 -19.73 33.68
N ASN A 386 23.44 -18.46 33.33
CA ASN A 386 22.61 -17.34 33.77
C ASN A 386 22.50 -16.25 32.68
N LEU A 387 21.49 -16.35 31.83
CA LEU A 387 20.95 -15.21 31.07
C LEU A 387 19.42 -15.26 31.25
N ARG A 388 18.95 -14.66 32.34
CA ARG A 388 17.54 -14.35 32.59
C ARG A 388 17.29 -12.90 32.25
#